data_AF-A0A7X5WMU3-F1
#
_entry.id   AF-A0A7X5WMU3-F1
#
_cell.length_a   1.000
_cell.length_b   1.000
_cell.length_c   1.000
_cell.angle_alpha   90.00
_cell.angle_beta   90.00
_cell.angle_gamma   90.00
#
_symmetry.space_group_name_H-M   'P 1'
#
loop_
_entity.id
_entity.type
_entity.pdbx_description
1 polymer ?
#
loop_
_entity_poly.entity_id
_entity_poly.type
_entity_poly.pdbx_seq_one_letter_code
_entity_poly.pdbx_strand_id
1 'polypeptide(L)' 'MAQRGKRYREAARRYDRLAAYAPTEGLGLVKSFSKAGFDETVDAVFKLGIDPRKADQLVR' A
#
# COMPACT_ATOMS: atom_id res chain seq x y z
N MET A 1 20.16 -2.57 -2.72
CA MET A 1 18.70 -2.84 -2.75
C MET A 1 18.38 -3.56 -4.04
N ALA A 2 17.76 -4.74 -3.98
CA ALA A 2 17.48 -5.53 -5.18
C ALA A 2 16.52 -4.78 -6.13
N GLN A 3 16.82 -4.80 -7.43
CA GLN A 3 16.03 -4.11 -8.43
C GLN A 3 14.64 -4.78 -8.52
N ARG A 4 13.58 -4.00 -8.32
CA ARG A 4 12.20 -4.53 -8.34
C ARG A 4 11.87 -5.12 -9.72
N GLY A 5 11.18 -6.25 -9.72
CA GLY A 5 10.77 -6.98 -10.93
C GLY A 5 9.95 -6.12 -11.91
N LYS A 6 9.92 -6.52 -13.19
CA LYS A 6 9.24 -5.75 -14.26
C LYS A 6 7.76 -5.47 -13.94
N ARG A 7 7.02 -6.49 -13.47
CA ARG A 7 5.61 -6.38 -13.06
C ARG A 7 5.38 -5.31 -11.99
N TYR A 8 6.26 -5.25 -10.98
CA TYR A 8 6.19 -4.23 -9.93
C TYR A 8 6.38 -2.83 -10.51
N ARG A 9 7.37 -2.66 -11.40
CA ARG A 9 7.66 -1.35 -12.01
C ARG A 9 6.52 -0.86 -12.90
N GLU A 10 5.84 -1.77 -13.60
CA GLU A 10 4.66 -1.43 -14.38
C GLU A 10 3.47 -1.05 -13.49
N ALA A 11 3.20 -1.81 -12.43
CA ALA A 11 2.16 -1.47 -11.45
C ALA A 11 2.43 -0.10 -10.79
N ALA A 12 3.69 0.16 -10.41
CA ALA A 12 4.10 1.42 -9.78
C ALA A 12 4.01 2.66 -10.70
N ARG A 13 3.80 2.49 -12.01
CA ARG A 13 3.55 3.58 -12.96
C ARG A 13 2.07 3.89 -13.14
N ARG A 14 1.17 2.98 -12.76
CA ARG A 14 -0.28 3.13 -12.97
C ARG A 14 -0.96 4.00 -11.91
N TYR A 15 -0.28 4.32 -10.82
CA TYR A 15 -0.81 5.17 -9.77
C TYR A 15 0.19 6.27 -9.41
N ASP A 16 -0.34 7.42 -9.01
CA ASP A 16 0.46 8.51 -8.49
C ASP A 16 0.65 8.32 -6.98
N ARG A 17 1.89 8.47 -6.51
CA ARG A 17 2.21 8.34 -5.08
C ARG A 17 1.88 9.59 -4.28
N LEU A 18 1.72 10.72 -4.95
CA LEU A 18 1.42 12.01 -4.33
C LEU A 18 -0.08 12.35 -4.35
N ALA A 19 -0.84 11.69 -5.21
CA ALA A 19 -2.28 11.87 -5.27
C ALA A 19 -2.99 11.25 -4.04
N ALA A 20 -3.97 11.97 -3.50
CA ALA A 20 -4.87 11.45 -2.49
C ALA A 20 -6.07 10.79 -3.17
N TYR A 21 -6.21 9.48 -3.03
CA TYR A 21 -7.34 8.72 -3.56
C TYR A 21 -8.40 8.54 -2.47
N ALA A 22 -9.67 8.57 -2.87
CA ALA A 22 -10.74 8.13 -1.98
C ALA A 22 -10.60 6.61 -1.69
N PRO A 23 -11.10 6.11 -0.55
CA PRO A 23 -10.97 4.69 -0.20
C PRO A 23 -11.54 3.74 -1.26
N THR A 24 -12.66 4.11 -1.88
CA THR A 24 -13.31 3.34 -2.95
C THR A 24 -12.48 3.29 -4.23
N GLU A 25 -11.89 4.41 -4.62
CA GLU A 25 -11.00 4.53 -5.77
C GLU A 25 -9.71 3.74 -5.56
N GLY A 26 -9.12 3.85 -4.35
CA GLY A 26 -7.94 3.09 -3.98
C GLY A 26 -8.16 1.58 -4.06
N LEU A 27 -9.31 1.09 -3.57
CA LEU A 27 -9.65 -0.34 -3.65
C LEU A 27 -9.86 -0.80 -5.10
N GLY A 28 -10.49 0.03 -5.94
CA GLY A 28 -10.64 -0.24 -7.37
C GLY A 28 -9.29 -0.34 -8.08
N LEU A 29 -8.37 0.58 -7.77
CA LEU A 29 -7.01 0.59 -8.30
C LEU A 29 -6.24 -0.67 -7.87
N VAL A 30 -6.34 -1.08 -6.59
CA VAL A 30 -5.71 -2.31 -6.08
C VAL A 30 -6.19 -3.54 -6.86
N LYS A 31 -7.50 -3.67 -7.08
CA LYS A 31 -8.09 -4.77 -7.85
C LYS A 31 -7.72 -4.76 -9.34
N SER A 32 -7.31 -3.61 -9.88
CA SER A 32 -6.90 -3.45 -11.29
C SER A 32 -5.47 -3.94 -11.57
N PHE A 33 -4.67 -4.19 -10.51
CA PHE A 33 -3.33 -4.71 -10.68
C PHE A 33 -3.35 -6.18 -11.09
N SER A 34 -2.28 -6.60 -11.78
CA SER A 34 -2.18 -7.96 -12.30
C SER A 34 -2.01 -8.93 -11.15
N LYS A 35 -3.00 -9.81 -10.96
CA LYS A 35 -2.99 -10.85 -9.92
C LYS A 35 -1.78 -11.78 -10.08
N ALA A 36 -1.12 -12.07 -8.98
CA ALA A 36 -0.32 -13.27 -8.83
C ALA A 36 -1.23 -14.51 -8.92
N GLY A 37 -0.67 -15.68 -9.19
CA GLY A 37 -1.43 -16.93 -9.39
C GLY A 37 -2.09 -17.49 -8.11
N PHE A 38 -2.27 -16.67 -7.08
CA PHE A 38 -2.83 -17.04 -5.77
C PHE A 38 -3.74 -15.92 -5.26
N ASP A 39 -4.46 -16.16 -4.16
CA ASP A 39 -5.34 -15.17 -3.55
C ASP A 39 -4.52 -14.11 -2.78
N GLU A 40 -4.56 -12.88 -3.25
CA GLU A 40 -3.71 -11.79 -2.76
C GLU A 40 -4.32 -11.11 -1.53
N THR A 41 -3.51 -10.87 -0.50
CA THR A 41 -3.90 -10.10 0.68
C THR A 41 -3.74 -8.60 0.43
N VAL A 42 -4.74 -7.81 0.86
CA VAL A 42 -4.69 -6.35 0.82
C VAL A 42 -4.36 -5.80 2.20
N ASP A 43 -3.19 -5.16 2.33
CA ASP A 43 -2.76 -4.51 3.57
C ASP A 43 -2.97 -2.99 3.50
N ALA A 44 -3.42 -2.40 4.61
CA ALA A 44 -3.52 -0.96 4.79
C ALA A 44 -2.42 -0.48 5.76
N VAL A 45 -1.52 0.38 5.28
CA VAL A 45 -0.40 0.90 6.07
C VAL A 45 -0.69 2.32 6.51
N PHE A 46 -0.78 2.53 7.82
CA PHE A 46 -0.99 3.84 8.41
C PHE A 46 0.26 4.28 9.16
N LYS A 47 0.76 5.48 8.86
CA LYS A 47 1.84 6.10 9.63
C LYS A 47 1.22 6.88 10.77
N LEU A 48 1.16 6.25 11.94
CA LEU A 48 0.69 6.88 13.16
C LEU A 48 1.80 7.78 13.73
N GLY A 49 1.52 9.06 13.95
CA GLY A 49 2.47 10.03 14.52
C GLY A 49 2.73 9.86 16.03
N ILE A 50 2.58 8.64 16.53
CA ILE A 50 2.74 8.28 17.95
C ILE A 50 4.22 8.03 18.27
N ASP A 51 4.64 8.36 19.48
CA ASP A 51 5.94 7.95 20.00
C ASP A 51 5.82 6.56 20.65
N PRO A 52 6.35 5.49 20.02
CA PRO A 52 6.23 4.13 20.55
C PRO A 52 7.00 3.91 21.85
N ARG A 53 7.82 4.87 22.29
CA ARG A 53 8.54 4.81 23.58
C ARG A 53 7.65 5.18 24.77
N LYS A 54 6.51 5.82 24.51
CA LYS A 54 5.54 6.24 25.52
C LYS A 54 4.38 5.23 25.56
N ALA A 55 4.23 4.54 26.68
CA ALA A 55 3.27 3.44 26.83
C ALA A 55 1.80 3.89 26.66
N ASP A 56 1.50 5.14 26.95
CA ASP A 56 0.19 5.79 26.79
C ASP A 56 -0.18 6.06 25.31
N GLN A 57 0.80 6.06 24.41
CA GLN A 57 0.57 6.30 22.98
C GLN A 57 0.55 5.02 22.15
N LEU A 58 0.70 3.86 22.80
CA LEU A 58 0.67 2.56 22.12
C LEU A 58 -0.75 2.24 21.66
N VAL A 59 -0.96 2.10 20.35
CA VAL A 59 -2.21 1.61 19.77
C VAL A 59 -2.09 0.09 19.63
N ARG A 60 -2.93 -0.65 20.36
CA ARG A 60 -3.01 -2.12 20.31
C ARG A 60 -4.36 -2.57 19.81
#